data_AF-W0MMN0-F1
#
_entry.id   AF-W0MMN0-F1
#
_cell.length_a   1.000
_cell.length_b   1.000
_cell.length_c   1.000
_cell.angle_alpha   90.00
_cell.angle_beta   90.00
_cell.angle_gamma   90.00
#
_symmetry.space_group_name_H-M   'P 1'
#
loop_
_entity.id
_entity.type
_entity.pdbx_description
1 polymer ?
#
loop_
_entity_poly.entity_id
_entity_poly.type
_entity_poly.pdbx_seq_one_letter_code
_entity_poly.pdbx_strand_id
1 'polypeptide(L)'
;MQRIPLAEYAAKRHAGTAEKLGMSQGSLSKAIREGRSIFVIVSDDGKLSALEEKPFPSQRRGNSAHRCTNNNPAGSELSGSKVPVNPSSTQQASQ
;
A
#
# COMPACT_ATOMS: atom_id res chain seq x y z
N MET A 1 23.21 -18.57 -10.40
CA MET A 1 21.90 -18.21 -9.80
C MET A 1 22.01 -17.91 -8.31
N GLN A 2 21.74 -16.68 -7.87
CA GLN A 2 21.75 -16.30 -6.44
C GLN A 2 20.34 -15.87 -5.97
N ARG A 3 19.91 -16.37 -4.80
CA ARG A 3 18.64 -15.99 -4.16
C ARG A 3 18.91 -15.11 -2.95
N ILE A 4 18.36 -13.90 -2.95
CA ILE A 4 18.61 -12.87 -1.91
C ILE A 4 17.26 -12.34 -1.42
N PRO A 5 17.03 -12.17 -0.09
CA PRO A 5 15.83 -11.51 0.41
C PRO A 5 15.65 -10.11 -0.20
N LEU A 6 14.42 -9.75 -0.56
CA LEU A 6 14.14 -8.44 -1.20
C LEU A 6 14.59 -7.26 -0.34
N ALA A 7 14.37 -7.34 0.97
CA ALA A 7 14.75 -6.29 1.92
C ALA A 7 16.27 -6.07 1.95
N GLU A 8 17.06 -7.14 1.87
CA GLU A 8 18.52 -7.08 1.84
C GLU A 8 19.01 -6.53 0.50
N TYR A 9 18.48 -7.05 -0.61
CA TYR A 9 18.87 -6.62 -1.95
C TYR A 9 18.55 -5.13 -2.20
N ALA A 10 17.40 -4.66 -1.72
CA ALA A 10 16.94 -3.29 -1.94
C ALA A 10 17.54 -2.26 -0.96
N ALA A 11 18.19 -2.68 0.13
CA ALA A 11 18.55 -1.83 1.29
C ALA A 11 19.24 -0.49 0.94
N LYS A 12 20.02 -0.46 -0.15
CA LYS A 12 20.75 0.74 -0.60
C LYS A 12 20.15 1.41 -1.84
N ARG A 13 19.23 0.76 -2.57
CA ARG A 13 18.75 1.20 -3.90
C ARG A 13 17.31 0.76 -4.17
N HIS A 14 16.35 1.31 -3.43
CA HIS A 14 14.93 0.99 -3.60
C HIS A 14 14.40 1.33 -5.00
N ALA A 15 14.68 2.54 -5.50
CA ALA A 15 14.18 3.01 -6.81
C ALA A 15 14.70 2.15 -7.96
N GLY A 16 16.02 1.99 -8.08
CA GLY A 16 16.63 1.18 -9.14
C GLY A 16 16.28 -0.31 -9.06
N THR A 17 16.03 -0.85 -7.86
CA THR A 17 15.55 -2.23 -7.73
C THR A 17 14.12 -2.36 -8.23
N ALA A 18 13.25 -1.41 -7.88
CA ALA A 18 11.86 -1.40 -8.32
C ALA A 18 11.75 -1.28 -9.84
N GLU A 19 12.55 -0.41 -10.47
CA GLU A 19 12.64 -0.25 -11.93
C GLU A 19 13.05 -1.56 -12.61
N LYS A 20 14.12 -2.22 -12.14
CA LYS A 20 14.59 -3.50 -12.69
C LYS A 20 13.57 -4.62 -12.56
N LEU A 21 12.73 -4.58 -11.53
CA LEU A 21 11.65 -5.54 -11.32
C LEU A 21 10.32 -5.12 -11.98
N GLY A 22 10.28 -3.98 -12.68
CA GLY A 22 9.10 -3.50 -13.38
C GLY A 22 7.96 -3.06 -12.46
N MET A 23 8.27 -2.48 -11.29
CA MET A 23 7.28 -1.98 -10.33
C MET A 23 7.63 -0.59 -9.82
N SER A 24 6.68 0.05 -9.11
CA SER A 24 6.93 1.33 -8.45
C SER A 24 7.73 1.17 -7.15
N GLN A 25 8.53 2.18 -6.80
CA GLN A 25 9.27 2.24 -5.53
C GLN A 25 8.33 2.15 -4.31
N GLY A 26 7.09 2.68 -4.43
CA GLY A 26 6.07 2.57 -3.40
C GLY A 26 5.58 1.13 -3.18
N SER A 27 5.39 0.35 -4.25
CA SER A 27 5.01 -1.07 -4.15
C SER A 27 6.11 -1.90 -3.50
N LEU A 28 7.37 -1.65 -3.85
CA LEU A 28 8.53 -2.30 -3.23
C LEU A 28 8.62 -1.96 -1.73
N SER A 29 8.48 -0.67 -1.38
CA SER A 29 8.53 -0.21 0.01
C SER A 29 7.39 -0.78 0.85
N LYS A 30 6.18 -0.88 0.28
CA LYS A 30 5.03 -1.53 0.91
C LYS A 30 5.32 -3.00 1.19
N ALA A 31 5.91 -3.71 0.23
CA ALA A 31 6.20 -5.11 0.38
C ALA A 31 7.20 -5.40 1.52
N ILE A 32 8.25 -4.58 1.62
CA ILE A 32 9.23 -4.64 2.72
C ILE A 32 8.55 -4.31 4.06
N ARG A 33 7.77 -3.23 4.12
CA ARG A 33 7.06 -2.80 5.34
C ARG A 33 6.07 -3.84 5.85
N GLU A 34 5.37 -4.53 4.94
CA GLU A 34 4.45 -5.61 5.29
C GLU A 34 5.14 -6.92 5.68
N GLY A 35 6.48 -6.98 5.62
CA GLY A 35 7.24 -8.17 5.96
C GLY A 35 6.95 -9.37 5.04
N ARG A 36 6.66 -9.11 3.77
CA ARG A 36 6.40 -10.19 2.80
C ARG A 36 7.67 -11.00 2.55
N SER A 37 7.55 -12.33 2.54
CA SER A 37 8.65 -13.25 2.22
C SER A 37 8.94 -13.25 0.72
N ILE A 38 9.63 -12.22 0.25
CA ILE A 38 9.99 -12.04 -1.17
C ILE A 38 11.49 -12.21 -1.35
N PHE A 39 11.86 -12.92 -2.42
CA PHE A 39 13.24 -13.19 -2.79
C PHE A 39 13.52 -12.73 -4.21
N VAL A 40 14.65 -12.06 -4.39
CA VAL A 40 15.21 -11.67 -5.68
C VAL A 40 16.14 -12.79 -6.14
N ILE A 41 15.94 -13.23 -7.38
CA ILE A 41 16.79 -14.20 -8.05
C ILE A 41 17.58 -13.45 -9.13
N VAL A 42 18.90 -13.47 -8.99
CA VAL A 42 19.82 -12.93 -9.99
C VAL A 42 20.31 -14.08 -10.85
N SER A 43 19.93 -14.05 -12.13
CA SER A 43 20.42 -14.98 -13.15
C SER A 43 21.87 -14.70 -13.50
N ASP A 44 22.57 -15.72 -14.02
CA ASP A 44 23.97 -15.59 -14.43
C ASP A 44 24.15 -14.57 -15.57
N ASP A 45 23.10 -14.35 -16.36
CA ASP A 45 23.00 -13.29 -17.37
C ASP A 45 22.74 -11.88 -16.80
N GLY A 46 22.65 -11.74 -15.47
CA GLY A 46 22.36 -10.48 -14.78
C GLY A 46 20.88 -10.07 -14.78
N LYS A 47 19.99 -10.89 -15.35
CA LYS A 47 18.54 -10.67 -15.30
C LYS A 47 18.04 -10.85 -13.87
N LEU A 48 17.20 -9.91 -13.42
CA LEU A 48 16.51 -10.02 -12.14
C LEU A 48 15.12 -10.64 -12.32
N SER A 49 14.77 -11.51 -11.39
CA SER A 49 13.39 -11.96 -11.17
C SER A 49 13.08 -11.96 -9.67
N ALA A 50 11.79 -11.98 -9.30
CA ALA A 50 11.36 -12.01 -7.91
C ALA A 50 10.27 -13.06 -7.69
N LEU A 51 10.34 -13.74 -6.55
CA LEU A 51 9.38 -14.76 -6.11
C LEU A 51 8.88 -14.41 -4.70
N GLU A 52 7.57 -14.45 -4.49
CA GLU A 52 6.96 -14.39 -3.16
C GLU A 52 6.59 -15.78 -2.69
N GLU A 53 7.02 -16.15 -1.49
CA GLU A 53 6.55 -17.35 -0.79
C GLU A 53 5.42 -16.97 0.15
N LYS A 54 4.29 -17.67 0.02
CA LYS A 54 3.12 -17.47 0.87
C LYS A 54 2.50 -18.82 1.23
N PRO A 55 2.10 -19.05 2.50
CA PRO A 55 1.42 -20.28 2.87
C PRO A 55 0.12 -20.44 2.09
N PHE A 56 -0.18 -21.68 1.73
CA PHE A 56 -1.45 -22.09 1.15
C PHE A 56 -2.26 -22.84 2.21
N PRO A 57 -3.55 -22.51 2.41
CA PRO A 57 -4.34 -21.47 1.74
C PRO A 57 -3.94 -20.05 2.18
N SER A 58 -3.95 -19.10 1.24
CA SER A 58 -3.65 -17.72 1.58
C SER A 58 -4.79 -17.13 2.39
N GLN A 59 -4.63 -16.94 3.69
CA GLN A 59 -5.58 -16.16 4.46
C GLN A 59 -5.56 -14.72 3.93
N ARG A 60 -6.70 -14.23 3.41
CA ARG A 60 -6.90 -12.78 3.24
C ARG A 60 -6.71 -12.18 4.61
N ARG A 61 -5.88 -11.15 4.72
CA ARG A 61 -5.83 -10.33 5.93
C ARG A 61 -7.28 -9.92 6.19
N GLY A 62 -7.91 -10.49 7.22
CA GLY A 62 -9.16 -9.96 7.73
C GLY A 62 -8.89 -8.50 8.02
N ASN A 63 -9.78 -7.60 7.62
CA ASN A 63 -9.69 -6.20 8.03
C ASN A 63 -9.75 -6.15 9.56
N SER A 64 -8.63 -6.41 10.24
CA SER A 64 -8.36 -5.81 11.53
C SER A 64 -8.29 -4.35 11.19
N ALA A 65 -9.44 -3.69 11.34
CA ALA A 65 -9.63 -2.27 11.17
C ALA A 65 -8.36 -1.58 11.64
N HIS A 66 -7.80 -0.74 10.79
CA HIS A 66 -6.76 0.18 11.18
C HIS A 66 -7.31 0.91 12.41
N ARG A 67 -6.95 0.44 13.61
CA ARG A 67 -7.30 1.12 14.84
C ARG A 67 -6.42 2.35 14.77
N CYS A 68 -7.00 3.45 14.30
CA CYS A 68 -6.38 4.76 14.45
C CYS A 68 -6.29 4.99 15.96
N THR A 69 -5.23 4.51 16.59
CA THR A 69 -4.86 4.96 17.93
C THR A 69 -4.28 6.36 17.74
N ASN A 70 -5.18 7.32 17.57
CA ASN A 70 -4.86 8.73 17.74
C ASN A 70 -4.58 8.90 19.23
N ASN A 71 -3.35 8.64 19.67
CA ASN A 71 -2.89 9.00 21.01
C ASN A 71 -2.62 10.51 21.00
N ASN A 72 -3.69 11.30 20.97
CA ASN A 72 -3.67 12.70 21.33
C ASN A 72 -4.45 12.83 22.65
N PRO A 73 -3.83 13.19 23.79
CA PRO A 73 -4.51 13.21 25.08
C PRO A 73 -5.36 14.47 25.31
N ALA A 74 -5.63 15.27 24.27
CA ALA A 74 -6.35 16.53 24.40
C ALA A 74 -7.57 16.57 23.47
N GLY A 75 -8.76 16.53 24.08
CA GLY A 75 -9.99 17.03 23.46
C GLY A 75 -11.02 15.96 23.10
N SER A 76 -11.94 15.71 24.04
CA SER A 76 -13.36 15.49 23.72
C SER A 76 -13.81 16.50 22.66
N GLU A 77 -14.62 16.10 21.66
CA GLU A 77 -15.88 16.78 21.29
C GLU A 77 -16.66 15.87 20.31
N LEU A 78 -17.82 15.40 20.78
CA LEU A 78 -18.93 14.95 19.94
C LEU A 78 -19.46 16.18 19.20
N SER A 79 -19.49 16.18 17.87
CA SER A 79 -20.44 17.05 17.15
C SER A 79 -20.67 16.58 15.72
N GLY A 80 -21.84 16.01 15.49
CA GLY A 80 -22.40 15.90 14.15
C GLY A 80 -22.83 17.29 13.66
N SER A 81 -22.65 17.55 12.37
CA SER A 81 -23.33 18.62 11.62
C SER A 81 -23.13 18.32 10.13
N LYS A 82 -24.04 17.56 9.53
CA LYS A 82 -25.09 18.10 8.64
C LYS A 82 -24.51 18.94 7.50
N VAL A 83 -24.10 18.27 6.42
CA VAL A 83 -23.79 18.91 5.13
C VAL A 83 -25.12 19.44 4.55
N PRO A 84 -25.27 20.74 4.28
CA PRO A 84 -26.46 21.25 3.60
C PRO A 84 -26.42 20.81 2.15
N VAL A 85 -27.35 19.94 1.74
CA VAL A 85 -27.66 19.72 0.33
C VAL A 85 -28.61 20.84 -0.09
N ASN A 86 -28.18 21.70 -1.02
CA ASN A 86 -29.06 22.70 -1.62
C ASN A 86 -29.95 22.01 -2.67
N PRO A 87 -31.29 22.00 -2.53
CA PRO A 87 -32.16 21.57 -3.61
C PRO A 87 -32.42 22.76 -4.53
N SER A 88 -31.68 22.90 -5.62
CA SER A 88 -32.08 23.80 -6.71
C SER A 88 -33.33 23.20 -7.38
N SER A 89 -34.49 23.72 -7.02
CA SER A 89 -35.79 23.40 -7.64
C SER A 89 -36.18 24.50 -8.65
N THR A 90 -36.38 24.03 -9.87
CA THR A 90 -37.28 24.40 -10.98
C THR A 90 -38.33 25.52 -10.79
N GLN A 91 -38.51 26.35 -11.83
CA GLN A 91 -39.76 26.76 -12.56
C GLN A 91 -39.60 28.21 -13.13
N GLN A 92 -39.51 28.41 -14.45
CA GLN A 92 -40.57 28.63 -15.46
C GLN A 92 -41.41 29.92 -15.35
N ALA A 93 -41.34 30.71 -16.43
CA ALA A 93 -42.40 31.43 -17.16
C ALA A 93 -42.95 32.81 -16.70
N SER A 94 -43.04 33.69 -17.72
CA SER A 94 -44.00 34.78 -17.99
C SER A 94 -43.84 36.13 -17.28
N GLN A 95 -43.49 37.18 -18.04
CA GLN A 95 -44.44 38.05 -18.76
C GLN A 95 -43.80 38.59 -20.05
#